data_AF-A0AAU6L3R0-F1
#
_entry.id   AF-A0AAU6L3R0-F1
#
_cell.length_a   1.000
_cell.length_b   1.000
_cell.length_c   1.000
_cell.angle_alpha   90.00
_cell.angle_beta   90.00
_cell.angle_gamma   90.00
#
_symmetry.space_group_name_H-M   'P 1'
#
loop_
_entity.id
_entity.type
_entity.pdbx_description
1 polymer ?
#
loop_
_entity_poly.entity_id
_entity_poly.type
_entity_poly.pdbx_seq_one_letter_code
_entity_poly.pdbx_strand_id
1 'polypeptide(L)' 'MTVDVLAEDLQPGDLLEFSMGSETQILRLTLVERRVHGIKFMGHDHNGRLYSSGMKYGEPARCVQP' A
#
# COMPACT_ATOMS: atom_id res chain seq x y z
N MET A 1 -4.61 -0.05 14.94
CA MET A 1 -3.75 -1.27 15.03
C MET A 1 -3.24 -1.60 13.64
N THR A 2 -2.08 -2.25 13.48
CA THR A 2 -1.61 -2.75 12.18
C THR A 2 -2.11 -4.18 11.94
N VAL A 3 -2.57 -4.47 10.73
CA VAL A 3 -3.03 -5.79 10.29
C VAL A 3 -2.37 -6.15 8.98
N ASP A 4 -1.96 -7.41 8.83
CA ASP A 4 -1.49 -7.93 7.55
C ASP A 4 -2.70 -8.31 6.70
N VAL A 5 -2.83 -7.71 5.52
CA VAL A 5 -3.79 -8.07 4.48
C VAL A 5 -3.04 -8.59 3.26
N LEU A 6 -3.72 -9.28 2.34
CA LEU A 6 -3.09 -9.66 1.07
C LEU A 6 -3.07 -8.48 0.10
N ALA A 7 -2.09 -8.46 -0.80
CA ALA A 7 -1.97 -7.44 -1.83
C ALA A 7 -3.27 -7.25 -2.65
N GLU A 8 -3.93 -8.33 -3.04
CA GLU A 8 -5.20 -8.30 -3.79
C GLU A 8 -6.38 -7.65 -3.05
N ASP A 9 -6.30 -7.59 -1.72
CA ASP A 9 -7.33 -7.04 -0.84
C ASP A 9 -7.16 -5.55 -0.60
N LEU A 10 -6.03 -4.95 -0.98
CA LEU A 10 -5.79 -3.51 -0.86
C LEU A 10 -6.79 -2.70 -1.68
N GLN A 11 -7.28 -1.61 -1.08
CA GLN A 11 -8.26 -0.70 -1.67
C GLN A 11 -7.79 0.75 -1.61
N PRO A 12 -8.29 1.62 -2.52
CA PRO A 12 -8.16 3.06 -2.34
C PRO A 12 -8.76 3.48 -0.99
N GLY A 13 -8.03 4.30 -0.24
CA GLY A 13 -8.40 4.76 1.10
C GLY A 13 -7.64 4.04 2.22
N ASP A 14 -7.12 2.84 1.97
CA ASP A 14 -6.32 2.11 2.96
C ASP A 14 -5.05 2.88 3.34
N LEU A 15 -4.65 2.75 4.60
CA LEU A 15 -3.38 3.26 5.10
C LEU A 15 -2.37 2.12 5.08
N LEU A 16 -1.41 2.17 4.17
CA LEU A 16 -0.39 1.15 3.96
C LEU A 16 0.93 1.58 4.61
N GLU A 17 1.48 0.75 5.50
CA GLU A 17 2.86 0.87 5.96
C GLU A 17 3.80 0.41 4.84
N PHE A 18 4.56 1.33 4.29
CA PHE A 18 5.43 1.12 3.14
C PHE A 18 6.87 1.49 3.49
N SER A 19 7.77 0.50 3.41
CA SER A 19 9.19 0.70 3.65
C SER A 19 9.90 1.09 2.35
N MET A 20 10.55 2.25 2.36
CA MET A 20 11.39 2.74 1.28
C MET A 20 12.82 2.91 1.79
N GLY A 21 13.67 1.90 1.56
CA GLY A 21 15.03 1.86 2.12
C GLY A 21 15.01 1.69 3.63
N SER A 22 15.66 2.61 4.37
CA SER A 22 15.68 2.62 5.83
C SER A 22 14.45 3.28 6.48
N GLU A 23 13.63 3.96 5.68
CA GLU A 23 12.47 4.70 6.18
C GLU A 23 11.20 3.90 5.95
N THR A 24 10.34 3.89 6.96
CA THR A 24 8.99 3.34 6.84
C THR A 24 8.00 4.49 6.94
N GLN A 25 7.08 4.56 5.99
CA GLN A 25 6.09 5.63 5.90
C GLN A 25 4.69 5.04 5.78
N ILE A 26 3.69 5.77 6.28
CA ILE A 26 2.29 5.41 6.06
C ILE A 26 1.80 6.13 4.80
N LEU A 27 1.36 5.36 3.82
CA LEU A 27 0.78 5.83 2.58
C LEU A 27 -0.73 5.69 2.62
N ARG A 28 -1.47 6.76 2.39
CA ARG A 28 -2.91 6.67 2.08
C ARG A 28 -3.07 6.35 0.61
N LEU A 29 -3.56 5.15 0.30
CA LEU A 29 -3.74 4.70 -1.08
C LEU A 29 -4.81 5.53 -1.79
N THR A 30 -4.50 5.99 -2.99
CA THR A 30 -5.40 6.77 -3.86
C THR A 30 -5.82 5.97 -5.09
N LEU A 31 -5.00 5.02 -5.53
CA LEU A 31 -5.31 4.11 -6.64
C LEU A 31 -4.77 2.72 -6.33
N VAL A 32 -5.57 1.70 -6.63
CA VAL A 32 -5.13 0.30 -6.67
C VAL A 32 -5.63 -0.33 -7.97
N GLU A 33 -4.70 -0.77 -8.82
CA GLU A 33 -4.97 -1.42 -10.09
C GLU A 33 -4.56 -2.89 -10.04
N ARG A 34 -5.49 -3.78 -10.39
CA ARG A 34 -5.21 -5.22 -10.53
C ARG A 34 -4.55 -5.49 -11.88
N ARG A 35 -3.49 -6.31 -11.87
CA ARG A 35 -2.68 -6.71 -13.03
C ARG A 35 -2.60 -8.23 -13.09
N VAL A 36 -2.09 -8.79 -14.19
CA VAL A 36 -2.06 -10.26 -14.39
C VAL A 36 -1.32 -11.00 -13.26
N HIS A 37 -0.26 -10.42 -12.69
CA HIS A 37 0.60 -11.07 -11.69
C HIS A 37 0.65 -10.36 -10.33
N GLY A 38 -0.28 -9.43 -10.07
CA GLY A 38 -0.26 -8.65 -8.84
C GLY A 38 -1.08 -7.38 -8.91
N ILE A 39 -0.74 -6.42 -8.07
CA ILE A 39 -1.33 -5.08 -8.04
C ILE A 39 -0.28 -4.03 -8.32
N LYS A 40 -0.73 -2.90 -8.85
CA LYS A 40 0.00 -1.63 -8.85
C LYS A 40 -0.81 -0.64 -8.04
N PHE A 41 -0.18 0.10 -7.14
CA PHE A 41 -0.87 1.08 -6.32
C PHE A 41 -0.15 2.42 -6.32
N MET A 42 -0.91 3.46 -6.00
CA MET A 42 -0.42 4.79 -5.73
C MET A 42 -1.01 5.28 -4.41
N GLY A 43 -0.26 6.11 -3.69
CA GLY A 43 -0.70 6.70 -2.44
C GLY A 43 0.13 7.91 -2.06
N HIS A 44 -0.36 8.69 -1.11
CA HIS A 44 0.35 9.86 -0.59
C HIS A 44 0.81 9.61 0.85
N ASP A 45 1.99 10.09 1.20
CA ASP A 45 2.43 10.15 2.60
C ASP A 45 1.74 11.31 3.36
N HIS A 46 2.09 11.48 4.63
CA HIS A 46 1.62 12.58 5.47
C HIS A 46 2.01 13.98 4.96
N ASN A 47 3.08 14.10 4.17
CA ASN A 47 3.54 15.36 3.56
C ASN A 47 2.87 15.63 2.20
N GLY A 48 1.98 14.74 1.75
CA GLY A 48 1.32 14.83 0.45
C GLY A 48 2.21 14.42 -0.73
N ARG A 49 3.38 13.81 -0.48
CA ARG A 49 4.25 13.29 -1.52
C ARG A 49 3.64 12.03 -2.13
N LEU A 50 3.58 12.00 -3.46
CA LEU A 50 3.04 10.87 -4.21
C LEU A 50 4.07 9.75 -4.33
N TYR A 51 3.60 8.53 -4.08
CA TYR A 51 4.33 7.29 -4.22
C TYR A 51 3.59 6.34 -5.16
N SER A 52 4.34 5.55 -5.91
CA SER A 52 3.81 4.46 -6.73
C SER A 52 4.67 3.22 -6.56
N SER A 53 4.03 2.07 -6.34
CA SER A 53 4.71 0.78 -6.23
C SER A 53 3.79 -0.36 -6.68
N GLY A 54 4.27 -1.60 -6.58
CA GLY A 54 3.49 -2.80 -6.88
C GLY A 54 3.86 -3.95 -5.98
N MET A 55 2.93 -4.90 -5.87
CA MET A 55 3.06 -6.12 -5.08
C MET A 55 2.48 -7.29 -5.87
N LYS A 56 3.04 -8.48 -5.69
CA LYS A 56 2.51 -9.72 -6.28
C LYS A 56 1.31 -10.20 -5.48
N TYR A 57 0.44 -10.97 -6.13
CA TYR A 57 -0.66 -11.64 -5.42
C TYR A 57 -0.13 -12.59 -4.35
N GLY A 58 -0.81 -12.61 -3.20
CA GLY A 58 -0.39 -13.35 -2.02
C GLY A 58 0.73 -12.69 -1.19
N GLU A 59 1.32 -11.57 -1.62
CA GLU A 59 2.28 -10.84 -0.78
C GLU A 59 1.54 -10.11 0.36
N PRO A 60 2.06 -10.17 1.60
CA PRO A 60 1.46 -9.50 2.73
C PRO A 60 1.72 -7.99 2.67
N ALA A 61 0.67 -7.21 2.91
CA ALA A 61 0.65 -5.76 3.01
C ALA A 61 0.23 -5.34 4.42
N ARG A 62 1.00 -4.46 5.06
CA ARG A 62 0.69 -3.96 6.40
C ARG A 62 -0.25 -2.77 6.35
N CYS A 63 -1.53 -3.00 6.64
CA CYS A 63 -2.51 -1.94 6.74
C CYS A 63 -2.66 -1.41 8.17
N VAL A 64 -2.76 -0.09 8.31
CA VAL A 64 -3.07 0.58 9.57
C VAL A 64 -4.58 0.80 9.63
N GLN A 65 -5.25 0.12 10.56
CA GLN A 65 -6.66 0.37 10.85
C GLN A 65 -6.78 1.48 11.92
N PRO A 66 -7.76 2.41 11.76
CA PRO A 66 -8.08 3.41 12.77
C PRO A 66 -8.53 2.78 14.10
#